data_AF-A0A935PMY6-F1
#
_entry.id   AF-A0A935PMY6-F1
#
_cell.length_a   1.000
_cell.length_b   1.000
_cell.length_c   1.000
_cell.angle_alpha   90.00
_cell.angle_beta   90.00
_cell.angle_gamma   90.00
#
_symmetry.space_group_name_H-M   'P 1'
#
loop_
_entity.id
_entity.type
_entity.pdbx_description
1 polymer ?
#
loop_
_entity_poly.entity_id
_entity_poly.type
_entity_poly.pdbx_seq_one_letter_code
_entity_poly.pdbx_strand_id
1 'polypeptide(L)'
;MASPRGRGLVGLFAEDVLKQVKHDLINGTSISKTFYWRIGSYYNWGEPWYGGFKESMQQYRIDNQGLFDRNYMPHMLGWYLLTDKTTLPEMEWMLARAAGYSAGFAMVARPPALRANALTPVLLDAIREWEAARTSGAFDSAQRERLKDPKNEFHLERTAPGAWTVAQYLVSPLFVRTKVERQPGEPTQTTWDVSQPWGEQRLQFRLSLAGKTATAKNFRLQIDRTVEVVIPVELQGGESLGCDGSTTIRVYDAGGRPKTTFTLAALPPMVAQGAHTVTLDSDFGGDEPPRIEVQFKGLGKEEAIRARR
;
A
#
# COMPACT_ATOMS: atom_id res chain seq x y z
N MET A 1 -4.11 -32.16 -20.47
CA MET A 1 -3.08 -31.69 -21.43
C MET A 1 -3.69 -31.64 -22.82
N ALA A 2 -3.76 -30.47 -23.46
CA ALA A 2 -4.23 -30.37 -24.85
C ALA A 2 -3.17 -30.88 -25.85
N SER A 3 -3.61 -31.59 -26.89
CA SER A 3 -2.74 -32.19 -27.91
C SER A 3 -1.87 -31.14 -28.62
N PRO A 4 -0.72 -31.52 -29.22
CA PRO A 4 0.14 -30.60 -29.96
C PRO A 4 -0.61 -29.82 -31.07
N ARG A 5 -1.64 -30.42 -31.69
CA ARG A 5 -2.45 -29.78 -32.73
C ARG A 5 -3.30 -28.63 -32.20
N GLY A 6 -3.81 -28.72 -30.97
CA GLY A 6 -4.60 -27.65 -30.34
C GLY A 6 -3.79 -26.40 -29.97
N ARG A 7 -2.47 -26.52 -29.83
CA ARG A 7 -1.60 -25.39 -29.41
C ARG A 7 -1.23 -24.46 -30.56
N GLY A 8 -1.16 -24.96 -31.80
CA GLY A 8 -0.97 -24.13 -33.00
C GLY A 8 -2.22 -23.32 -33.37
N LEU A 9 -3.41 -23.87 -33.12
CA LEU A 9 -4.69 -23.23 -33.47
C LEU A 9 -4.92 -21.89 -32.78
N VAL A 10 -4.50 -21.73 -31.52
CA VAL A 10 -4.66 -20.45 -30.79
C VAL A 10 -3.79 -19.35 -31.39
N GLY A 11 -2.56 -19.69 -31.82
CA GLY A 11 -1.67 -18.74 -32.49
C GLY A 11 -2.20 -18.33 -33.87
N LEU A 12 -2.69 -19.30 -34.64
CA LEU A 12 -3.28 -19.05 -35.95
C LEU A 12 -4.57 -18.23 -35.86
N PHE A 13 -5.44 -18.51 -34.88
CA PHE A 13 -6.64 -17.73 -34.63
C PHE A 13 -6.31 -16.27 -34.31
N ALA A 14 -5.37 -16.05 -33.38
CA ALA A 14 -4.98 -14.69 -33.01
C ALA A 14 -4.32 -13.92 -34.18
N GLU A 15 -3.55 -14.61 -35.02
CA GLU A 15 -2.99 -14.03 -36.26
C GLU A 15 -4.08 -13.69 -37.29
N ASP A 16 -5.07 -14.56 -37.48
CA ASP A 16 -6.18 -14.34 -38.40
C ASP A 16 -7.05 -13.15 -37.95
N VAL A 17 -7.38 -13.08 -36.66
CA VAL A 17 -8.05 -11.92 -36.06
C VAL A 17 -7.25 -10.64 -36.33
N LEU A 18 -5.93 -10.65 -36.03
CA LEU A 18 -5.08 -9.47 -36.25
C LEU A 18 -5.07 -9.00 -37.71
N LYS A 19 -5.10 -9.92 -38.67
CA LYS A 19 -5.10 -9.59 -40.12
C LYS A 19 -6.44 -9.03 -40.61
N GLN A 20 -7.55 -9.40 -39.98
CA GLN A 20 -8.89 -9.02 -40.42
C GLN A 20 -9.41 -7.74 -39.75
N VAL A 21 -8.91 -7.43 -38.55
CA VAL A 21 -9.31 -6.23 -37.81
C VAL A 21 -8.78 -4.98 -38.52
N LYS A 22 -9.68 -4.01 -38.77
CA LYS A 22 -9.39 -2.74 -39.48
C LYS A 22 -9.26 -1.53 -38.56
N HIS A 23 -9.06 -1.78 -37.27
CA HIS A 23 -8.87 -0.78 -36.22
C HIS A 23 -7.74 -1.22 -35.29
N ASP A 24 -7.31 -0.36 -34.38
CA ASP A 24 -6.25 -0.71 -33.43
C ASP A 24 -6.70 -1.86 -32.53
N LEU A 25 -5.94 -2.96 -32.53
CA LEU A 25 -6.16 -4.10 -31.65
C LEU A 25 -5.03 -4.18 -30.63
N ILE A 26 -5.38 -4.05 -29.34
CA ILE A 26 -4.46 -4.34 -28.24
C ILE A 26 -4.81 -5.73 -27.68
N ASN A 27 -3.86 -6.65 -27.76
CA ASN A 27 -4.02 -8.03 -27.28
C ASN A 27 -3.00 -8.36 -26.19
N GLY A 28 -3.53 -8.62 -24.99
CA GLY A 28 -2.76 -9.12 -23.87
C GLY A 28 -2.68 -10.65 -23.85
N THR A 29 -1.62 -11.20 -23.24
CA THR A 29 -1.58 -12.63 -22.88
C THR A 29 -1.10 -12.83 -21.45
N SER A 30 -1.64 -13.86 -20.79
CA SER A 30 -1.11 -14.38 -19.52
C SER A 30 -0.16 -15.57 -19.72
N ILE A 31 -0.02 -16.09 -20.94
CA ILE A 31 0.84 -17.23 -21.25
C ILE A 31 1.59 -16.96 -22.55
N SER A 32 2.91 -16.82 -22.48
CA SER A 32 3.75 -16.79 -23.69
C SER A 32 3.95 -18.19 -24.23
N LYS A 33 3.69 -18.39 -25.52
CA LYS A 33 4.17 -19.55 -26.29
C LYS A 33 5.09 -19.07 -27.40
N THR A 34 5.90 -19.97 -27.97
CA THR A 34 7.00 -19.68 -28.91
C THR A 34 6.65 -18.78 -30.10
N PHE A 35 5.37 -18.62 -30.45
CA PHE A 35 4.90 -17.82 -31.58
C PHE A 35 4.17 -16.51 -31.18
N TYR A 36 3.76 -16.35 -29.92
CA TYR A 36 2.86 -15.25 -29.54
C TYR A 36 3.57 -13.87 -29.46
N TRP A 37 4.89 -13.87 -29.33
CA TRP A 37 5.69 -12.64 -29.18
C TRP A 37 5.53 -11.64 -30.34
N ARG A 38 5.26 -12.11 -31.58
CA ARG A 38 5.07 -11.25 -32.76
C ARG A 38 3.68 -10.61 -32.84
N ILE A 39 2.74 -11.05 -32.03
CA ILE A 39 1.36 -10.54 -32.04
C ILE A 39 0.96 -9.89 -30.72
N GLY A 40 1.55 -10.25 -29.58
CA GLY A 40 1.15 -9.73 -28.28
C GLY A 40 1.54 -8.27 -28.07
N SER A 41 0.57 -7.43 -27.68
CA SER A 41 0.77 -6.03 -27.34
C SER A 41 1.37 -5.85 -25.94
N TYR A 42 0.96 -6.69 -24.99
CA TYR A 42 1.51 -6.70 -23.63
C TYR A 42 1.32 -8.07 -22.96
N TYR A 43 2.08 -8.29 -21.90
CA TYR A 43 2.08 -9.55 -21.16
C TYR A 43 1.62 -9.29 -19.74
N ASN A 44 0.46 -9.81 -19.37
CA ASN A 44 -0.15 -9.52 -18.10
C ASN A 44 -0.48 -10.81 -17.35
N TRP A 45 0.19 -10.99 -16.22
CA TRP A 45 0.09 -12.20 -15.41
C TRP A 45 -0.09 -11.85 -13.93
N GLY A 46 -0.77 -12.75 -13.21
CA GLY A 46 -1.03 -12.62 -11.78
C GLY A 46 -2.51 -12.56 -11.49
N GLU A 47 -3.01 -13.57 -10.79
CA GLU A 47 -4.40 -13.63 -10.36
C GLU A 47 -4.62 -12.73 -9.14
N PRO A 48 -5.67 -11.89 -9.09
CA PRO A 48 -5.91 -10.99 -7.97
C PRO A 48 -6.83 -11.59 -6.89
N TRP A 49 -7.11 -12.90 -6.95
CA TRP A 49 -8.24 -13.49 -6.22
C TRP A 49 -7.95 -13.83 -4.76
N TYR A 50 -6.68 -13.96 -4.36
CA TYR A 50 -6.29 -14.61 -3.10
C TYR A 50 -5.57 -13.68 -2.10
N GLY A 51 -5.60 -12.37 -2.30
CA GLY A 51 -4.97 -11.43 -1.38
C GLY A 51 -5.11 -9.96 -1.77
N GLY A 52 -4.65 -9.08 -0.88
CA GLY A 52 -4.55 -7.65 -1.12
C GLY A 52 -3.43 -7.28 -2.10
N PHE A 53 -3.27 -5.99 -2.36
CA PHE A 53 -2.35 -5.48 -3.39
C PHE A 53 -0.88 -5.83 -3.12
N LYS A 54 -0.53 -6.12 -1.85
CA LYS A 54 0.83 -6.45 -1.39
C LYS A 54 1.11 -7.96 -1.28
N GLU A 55 0.12 -8.82 -1.52
CA GLU A 55 0.21 -10.26 -1.19
C GLU A 55 0.22 -11.15 -2.44
N SER A 56 -0.72 -10.95 -3.36
CA SER A 56 -1.00 -11.96 -4.40
C SER A 56 -0.02 -11.89 -5.58
N MET A 57 0.98 -12.78 -5.55
CA MET A 57 2.03 -12.93 -6.58
C MET A 57 2.90 -11.69 -6.80
N GLN A 58 2.90 -10.75 -5.86
CA GLN A 58 3.43 -9.43 -6.13
C GLN A 58 4.94 -9.43 -6.41
N GLN A 59 5.73 -10.17 -5.65
CA GLN A 59 7.17 -10.28 -5.89
C GLN A 59 7.45 -10.83 -7.30
N TYR A 60 6.71 -11.87 -7.72
CA TYR A 60 6.85 -12.43 -9.06
C TYR A 60 6.56 -11.41 -10.17
N ARG A 61 5.56 -10.55 -9.98
CA ARG A 61 5.23 -9.50 -10.96
C ARG A 61 6.31 -8.43 -11.03
N ILE A 62 6.92 -8.06 -9.90
CA ILE A 62 8.09 -7.19 -9.85
C ILE A 62 9.30 -7.84 -10.53
N ASP A 63 9.58 -9.11 -10.24
CA ASP A 63 10.73 -9.83 -10.81
C ASP A 63 10.63 -9.96 -12.33
N ASN A 64 9.40 -10.04 -12.87
CA ASN A 64 9.16 -10.06 -14.32
C ASN A 64 9.46 -8.74 -15.03
N GLN A 65 9.62 -7.61 -14.33
CA GLN A 65 9.96 -6.36 -15.01
C GLN A 65 11.33 -6.47 -15.70
N GLY A 66 12.29 -7.16 -15.08
CA GLY A 66 13.58 -7.46 -15.72
C GLY A 66 13.48 -8.37 -16.94
N LEU A 67 12.43 -9.22 -17.05
CA LEU A 67 12.15 -9.97 -18.27
C LEU A 67 11.70 -9.02 -19.39
N PHE A 68 10.84 -8.07 -19.08
CA PHE A 68 10.33 -7.11 -20.06
C PHE A 68 11.43 -6.17 -20.56
N ASP A 69 12.28 -5.65 -19.67
CA ASP A 69 13.46 -4.85 -20.01
C ASP A 69 14.38 -5.59 -21.00
N ARG A 70 14.78 -6.82 -20.69
CA ARG A 70 15.72 -7.62 -21.53
C ARG A 70 15.16 -7.94 -22.92
N ASN A 71 13.85 -7.90 -23.10
CA ASN A 71 13.17 -8.27 -24.34
C ASN A 71 12.49 -7.07 -25.02
N TYR A 72 12.72 -5.85 -24.55
CA TYR A 72 12.09 -4.62 -25.06
C TYR A 72 10.56 -4.70 -25.10
N MET A 73 9.97 -5.38 -24.12
CA MET A 73 8.52 -5.55 -24.02
C MET A 73 7.91 -4.46 -23.12
N PRO A 74 6.66 -4.05 -23.35
CA PRO A 74 5.98 -3.15 -22.44
C PRO A 74 5.85 -3.73 -21.03
N HIS A 75 6.24 -2.95 -20.04
CA HIS A 75 6.11 -3.30 -18.62
C HIS A 75 4.64 -3.42 -18.20
N MET A 76 4.33 -4.43 -17.39
CA MET A 76 2.99 -4.69 -16.85
C MET A 76 3.06 -5.29 -15.44
N LEU A 77 2.20 -4.85 -14.53
CA LEU A 77 2.16 -5.30 -13.13
C LEU A 77 1.06 -6.32 -12.81
N GLY A 78 0.40 -6.91 -13.80
CA GLY A 78 -0.63 -7.91 -13.56
C GLY A 78 -2.01 -7.32 -13.32
N TRP A 79 -2.85 -8.12 -12.68
CA TRP A 79 -4.21 -7.77 -12.32
C TRP A 79 -4.32 -7.39 -10.85
N TYR A 80 -5.05 -6.33 -10.54
CA TYR A 80 -5.40 -5.92 -9.19
C TYR A 80 -6.92 -5.89 -9.05
N LEU A 81 -7.44 -6.27 -7.89
CA LEU A 81 -8.89 -6.33 -7.63
C LEU A 81 -9.29 -5.22 -6.67
N LEU A 82 -10.01 -4.22 -7.16
CA LEU A 82 -10.61 -3.19 -6.32
C LEU A 82 -11.83 -3.78 -5.60
N THR A 83 -11.79 -3.75 -4.27
CA THR A 83 -12.85 -4.27 -3.39
C THR A 83 -13.53 -3.15 -2.60
N ASP A 84 -14.59 -3.51 -1.89
CA ASP A 84 -15.27 -2.67 -0.90
C ASP A 84 -14.35 -2.21 0.24
N LYS A 85 -13.23 -2.91 0.46
CA LYS A 85 -12.25 -2.64 1.52
C LYS A 85 -10.95 -1.99 1.04
N THR A 86 -10.76 -1.81 -0.27
CA THR A 86 -9.54 -1.19 -0.81
C THR A 86 -9.35 0.22 -0.25
N THR A 87 -8.15 0.50 0.23
CA THR A 87 -7.79 1.81 0.80
C THR A 87 -6.92 2.62 -0.16
N LEU A 88 -6.88 3.95 0.04
CA LEU A 88 -6.00 4.81 -0.76
C LEU A 88 -4.52 4.42 -0.63
N PRO A 89 -3.96 4.15 0.57
CA PRO A 89 -2.57 3.71 0.68
C PRO A 89 -2.26 2.42 -0.08
N GLU A 90 -3.19 1.46 -0.14
CA GLU A 90 -2.99 0.25 -0.97
C GLU A 90 -2.99 0.57 -2.46
N MET A 91 -3.91 1.44 -2.89
CA MET A 91 -4.00 1.87 -4.29
C MET A 91 -2.74 2.63 -4.71
N GLU A 92 -2.33 3.65 -3.96
CA GLU A 92 -1.10 4.41 -4.23
C GLU A 92 0.13 3.53 -4.12
N TRP A 93 0.11 2.49 -3.28
CA TRP A 93 1.16 1.52 -3.27
C TRP A 93 1.29 0.82 -4.64
N MET A 94 0.20 0.41 -5.28
CA MET A 94 0.30 -0.18 -6.62
C MET A 94 0.68 0.86 -7.69
N LEU A 95 0.09 2.05 -7.63
CA LEU A 95 0.32 3.12 -8.61
C LEU A 95 1.76 3.66 -8.58
N ALA A 96 2.39 3.73 -7.41
CA ALA A 96 3.80 4.08 -7.29
C ALA A 96 4.69 3.09 -8.04
N ARG A 97 4.45 1.78 -7.89
CA ARG A 97 5.15 0.73 -8.65
C ARG A 97 4.91 0.88 -10.15
N ALA A 98 3.67 1.17 -10.57
CA ALA A 98 3.35 1.40 -11.97
C ALA A 98 4.16 2.59 -12.52
N ALA A 99 4.22 3.69 -11.79
CA ALA A 99 5.04 4.86 -12.14
C ALA A 99 6.55 4.55 -12.19
N GLY A 100 7.09 3.85 -11.20
CA GLY A 100 8.51 3.49 -11.12
C GLY A 100 8.97 2.65 -12.31
N TYR A 101 8.23 1.59 -12.63
CA TYR A 101 8.53 0.72 -13.78
C TYR A 101 8.04 1.29 -15.12
N SER A 102 7.30 2.39 -15.12
CA SER A 102 6.54 2.84 -16.30
C SER A 102 5.66 1.69 -16.86
N ALA A 103 5.04 0.94 -15.96
CA ALA A 103 4.25 -0.24 -16.24
C ALA A 103 2.76 0.07 -16.33
N GLY A 104 2.04 -0.65 -17.18
CA GLY A 104 0.58 -0.71 -17.10
C GLY A 104 0.11 -1.74 -16.06
N PHE A 105 -1.20 -1.77 -15.80
CA PHE A 105 -1.84 -2.77 -14.94
C PHE A 105 -3.29 -2.98 -15.41
N ALA A 106 -3.87 -4.12 -15.03
CA ALA A 106 -5.31 -4.35 -15.20
C ALA A 106 -6.01 -4.19 -13.86
N MET A 107 -6.98 -3.28 -13.79
CA MET A 107 -7.81 -3.11 -12.61
C MET A 107 -9.16 -3.82 -12.81
N VAL A 108 -9.41 -4.86 -12.01
CA VAL A 108 -10.72 -5.48 -11.91
C VAL A 108 -11.57 -4.63 -10.98
N ALA A 109 -12.53 -3.93 -11.55
CA ALA A 109 -13.46 -3.08 -10.83
C ALA A 109 -14.89 -3.56 -11.08
N ARG A 110 -15.53 -4.14 -10.06
CA ARG A 110 -16.92 -4.63 -10.15
C ARG A 110 -17.87 -3.56 -9.62
N PRO A 111 -18.97 -3.22 -10.34
CA PRO A 111 -19.89 -2.16 -9.90
C PRO A 111 -20.42 -2.30 -8.46
N PRO A 112 -20.75 -3.51 -7.95
CA PRO A 112 -21.14 -3.66 -6.54
C PRO A 112 -20.04 -3.26 -5.54
N ALA A 113 -18.79 -3.67 -5.79
CA ALA A 113 -17.66 -3.33 -4.92
C ALA A 113 -17.36 -1.83 -4.95
N LEU A 114 -17.42 -1.21 -6.13
CA LEU A 114 -17.26 0.24 -6.28
C LEU A 114 -18.32 1.01 -5.49
N ARG A 115 -19.58 0.57 -5.51
CA ARG A 115 -20.66 1.23 -4.76
C ARG A 115 -20.55 1.01 -3.25
N ALA A 116 -20.00 -0.12 -2.82
CA ALA A 116 -19.83 -0.45 -1.41
C ALA A 116 -18.60 0.24 -0.77
N ASN A 117 -17.59 0.62 -1.56
CA ASN A 117 -16.43 1.33 -1.07
C ASN A 117 -16.69 2.85 -1.02
N ALA A 118 -16.74 3.42 0.18
CA ALA A 118 -16.91 4.87 0.37
C ALA A 118 -15.77 5.71 -0.22
N LEU A 119 -14.58 5.11 -0.41
CA LEU A 119 -13.41 5.77 -0.99
C LEU A 119 -13.39 5.71 -2.52
N THR A 120 -14.35 5.07 -3.19
CA THR A 120 -14.31 4.88 -4.66
C THR A 120 -14.00 6.15 -5.46
N PRO A 121 -14.63 7.32 -5.20
CA PRO A 121 -14.26 8.54 -5.93
C PRO A 121 -12.78 8.89 -5.81
N VAL A 122 -12.25 8.84 -4.58
CA VAL A 122 -10.84 9.13 -4.27
C VAL A 122 -9.90 8.10 -4.92
N LEU A 123 -10.28 6.82 -4.91
CA LEU A 123 -9.47 5.76 -5.53
C LEU A 123 -9.39 5.91 -7.06
N LEU A 124 -10.51 6.29 -7.70
CA LEU A 124 -10.56 6.51 -9.14
C LEU A 124 -9.79 7.77 -9.53
N ASP A 125 -9.86 8.82 -8.72
CA ASP A 125 -9.03 10.02 -8.90
C ASP A 125 -7.54 9.71 -8.73
N ALA A 126 -7.15 8.91 -7.74
CA ALA A 126 -5.77 8.48 -7.57
C ALA A 126 -5.26 7.73 -8.82
N ILE A 127 -6.03 6.78 -9.37
CA ILE A 127 -5.68 6.10 -10.62
C ILE A 127 -5.48 7.12 -11.74
N ARG A 128 -6.43 8.05 -11.92
CA ARG A 128 -6.38 9.07 -12.97
C ARG A 128 -5.13 9.94 -12.86
N GLU A 129 -4.82 10.44 -11.66
CA GLU A 129 -3.70 11.37 -11.45
C GLU A 129 -2.34 10.69 -11.56
N TRP A 130 -2.17 9.52 -10.94
CA TRP A 130 -0.93 8.74 -11.03
C TRP A 130 -0.65 8.29 -12.47
N GLU A 131 -1.68 7.84 -13.20
CA GLU A 131 -1.51 7.43 -14.61
C GLU A 131 -1.18 8.61 -15.52
N ALA A 132 -1.79 9.78 -15.28
CA ALA A 132 -1.46 11.01 -16.02
C ALA A 132 -0.01 11.46 -15.75
N ALA A 133 0.44 11.44 -14.50
CA ALA A 133 1.82 11.75 -14.13
C ALA A 133 2.82 10.74 -14.75
N ARG A 134 2.48 9.45 -14.73
CA ARG A 134 3.31 8.38 -15.32
C ARG A 134 3.44 8.53 -16.84
N THR A 135 2.32 8.65 -17.55
CA THR A 135 2.27 8.65 -19.02
C THR A 135 2.85 9.93 -19.63
N SER A 136 2.77 11.06 -18.91
CA SER A 136 3.40 12.32 -19.30
C SER A 136 4.90 12.41 -19.01
N GLY A 137 5.49 11.38 -18.37
CA GLY A 137 6.91 11.35 -18.02
C GLY A 137 7.29 12.33 -16.92
N ALA A 138 6.40 12.60 -15.95
CA ALA A 138 6.62 13.62 -14.94
C ALA A 138 7.76 13.27 -13.95
N PHE A 139 7.94 11.98 -13.66
CA PHE A 139 8.94 11.47 -12.72
C PHE A 139 10.33 11.36 -13.35
N ASP A 140 11.37 11.83 -12.64
CA ASP A 140 12.76 11.61 -13.04
C ASP A 140 13.26 10.18 -12.72
N SER A 141 14.49 9.86 -13.13
CA SER A 141 15.07 8.54 -12.92
C SER A 141 15.24 8.20 -11.43
N ALA A 142 15.66 9.14 -10.59
CA ALA A 142 15.88 8.91 -9.16
C ALA A 142 14.54 8.67 -8.43
N GLN A 143 13.51 9.44 -8.75
CA GLN A 143 12.14 9.26 -8.28
C GLN A 143 11.61 7.89 -8.70
N ARG A 144 11.79 7.51 -9.96
CA ARG A 144 11.36 6.19 -10.46
C ARG A 144 12.03 5.03 -9.73
N GLU A 145 13.32 5.12 -9.43
CA GLU A 145 13.99 4.07 -8.63
C GLU A 145 13.42 3.96 -7.21
N ARG A 146 13.16 5.08 -6.53
CA ARG A 146 12.51 5.06 -5.20
C ARG A 146 11.09 4.48 -5.26
N LEU A 147 10.35 4.80 -6.31
CA LEU A 147 8.98 4.33 -6.54
C LEU A 147 8.91 2.81 -6.76
N LYS A 148 9.94 2.20 -7.36
CA LYS A 148 10.00 0.74 -7.58
C LYS A 148 10.09 -0.07 -6.27
N ASP A 149 10.75 0.47 -5.24
CA ASP A 149 10.97 -0.26 -3.99
C ASP A 149 9.63 -0.49 -3.24
N PRO A 150 9.21 -1.75 -3.03
CA PRO A 150 7.96 -2.08 -2.35
C PRO A 150 7.93 -1.67 -0.87
N LYS A 151 9.09 -1.38 -0.26
CA LYS A 151 9.19 -0.86 1.11
C LYS A 151 8.79 0.60 1.22
N ASN A 152 8.80 1.34 0.10
CA ASN A 152 8.45 2.75 0.07
C ASN A 152 6.96 2.94 -0.20
N GLU A 153 6.32 3.79 0.59
CA GLU A 153 4.95 4.27 0.37
C GLU A 153 5.00 5.74 -0.07
N PHE A 154 4.05 6.16 -0.90
CA PHE A 154 4.01 7.50 -1.47
C PHE A 154 2.58 8.03 -1.47
N HIS A 155 2.47 9.35 -1.50
CA HIS A 155 1.25 10.07 -1.82
C HIS A 155 1.51 11.01 -2.99
N LEU A 156 0.55 11.13 -3.89
CA LEU A 156 0.60 12.09 -4.99
C LEU A 156 -0.66 12.95 -4.99
N GLU A 157 -0.45 14.25 -5.07
CA GLU A 157 -1.52 15.24 -5.11
C GLU A 157 -1.39 16.11 -6.36
N ARG A 158 -2.50 16.35 -7.05
CA ARG A 158 -2.52 17.27 -8.19
C ARG A 158 -2.55 18.71 -7.69
N THR A 159 -1.61 19.52 -8.18
CA THR A 159 -1.54 20.95 -7.84
C THR A 159 -2.05 21.85 -8.97
N ALA A 160 -1.94 21.42 -10.22
CA ALA A 160 -2.47 22.12 -11.39
C ALA A 160 -2.67 21.15 -12.58
N PRO A 161 -3.25 21.57 -13.72
CA PRO A 161 -3.19 20.77 -14.94
C PRO A 161 -1.74 20.42 -15.30
N GLY A 162 -1.42 19.13 -15.40
CA GLY A 162 -0.07 18.66 -15.74
C GLY A 162 0.99 18.87 -14.65
N ALA A 163 0.59 19.17 -13.40
CA ALA A 163 1.51 19.38 -12.29
C ALA A 163 0.99 18.71 -11.01
N TRP A 164 1.92 18.09 -10.27
CA TRP A 164 1.64 17.34 -9.06
C TRP A 164 2.74 17.57 -8.02
N THR A 165 2.44 17.26 -6.77
CA THR A 165 3.41 17.01 -5.71
C THR A 165 3.43 15.51 -5.44
N VAL A 166 4.62 14.95 -5.25
CA VAL A 166 4.80 13.59 -4.76
C VAL A 166 5.59 13.63 -3.46
N ALA A 167 5.16 12.89 -2.45
CA ALA A 167 5.83 12.80 -1.17
C ALA A 167 5.95 11.34 -0.74
N GLN A 168 7.11 10.97 -0.21
CA GLN A 168 7.35 9.64 0.35
C GLN A 168 6.92 9.62 1.83
N TYR A 169 6.26 8.55 2.26
CA TYR A 169 6.10 8.29 3.69
C TYR A 169 7.43 7.87 4.29
N LEU A 170 7.86 8.60 5.31
CA LEU A 170 8.98 8.25 6.16
C LEU A 170 8.45 7.55 7.41
N VAL A 171 9.21 6.56 7.90
CA VAL A 171 8.81 5.72 9.04
C VAL A 171 9.85 5.86 10.13
N SER A 172 9.41 5.99 11.37
CA SER A 172 10.30 6.03 12.54
C SER A 172 10.99 4.68 12.77
N PRO A 173 12.04 4.63 13.61
CA PRO A 173 12.49 3.39 14.23
C PRO A 173 11.34 2.63 14.93
N LEU A 174 11.55 1.34 15.16
CA LEU A 174 10.62 0.48 15.89
C LEU A 174 10.74 0.75 17.39
N PHE A 175 9.63 1.15 18.00
CA PHE A 175 9.51 1.32 19.45
C PHE A 175 8.82 0.11 20.05
N VAL A 176 9.36 -0.39 21.17
CA VAL A 176 8.89 -1.63 21.80
C VAL A 176 8.46 -1.34 23.22
N ARG A 177 7.22 -1.70 23.55
CA ARG A 177 6.70 -1.76 24.92
C ARG A 177 6.55 -3.22 25.34
N THR A 178 7.15 -3.57 26.47
CA THR A 178 7.02 -4.88 27.10
C THR A 178 6.23 -4.76 28.40
N LYS A 179 5.65 -5.86 28.88
CA LYS A 179 5.06 -5.89 30.23
C LYS A 179 6.19 -5.72 31.25
N VAL A 180 6.07 -4.70 32.09
CA VAL A 180 6.98 -4.49 33.23
C VAL A 180 6.14 -4.62 34.50
N GLU A 181 6.51 -5.55 35.38
CA GLU A 181 5.96 -5.61 36.72
C GLU A 181 6.65 -4.55 37.57
N ARG A 182 5.87 -3.61 38.09
CA ARG A 182 6.35 -2.48 38.88
C ARG A 182 5.66 -2.44 40.24
N GLN A 183 6.29 -1.77 41.20
CA GLN A 183 5.71 -1.61 42.53
C GLN A 183 4.41 -0.77 42.47
N PRO A 184 3.46 -0.99 43.38
CA PRO A 184 2.24 -0.17 43.45
C PRO A 184 2.58 1.33 43.52
N GLY A 185 2.08 2.10 42.55
CA GLY A 185 2.31 3.55 42.45
C GLY A 185 3.35 3.99 41.41
N GLU A 186 4.13 3.06 40.83
CA GLU A 186 5.02 3.38 39.72
C GLU A 186 4.27 3.39 38.37
N PRO A 187 4.56 4.34 37.45
CA PRO A 187 3.93 4.35 36.14
C PRO A 187 4.30 3.11 35.33
N THR A 188 3.29 2.39 34.81
CA THR A 188 3.47 1.21 33.94
C THR A 188 3.57 1.57 32.45
N GLN A 189 3.41 2.84 32.13
CA GLN A 189 3.54 3.38 30.78
C GLN A 189 5.00 3.36 30.31
N THR A 190 5.21 3.21 29.01
CA THR A 190 6.52 3.37 28.38
C THR A 190 6.58 4.73 27.71
N THR A 191 7.71 5.41 27.84
CA THR A 191 7.97 6.71 27.20
C THR A 191 9.18 6.61 26.30
N TRP A 192 9.08 7.19 25.10
CA TRP A 192 10.15 7.27 24.13
C TRP A 192 10.36 8.71 23.69
N ASP A 193 11.60 9.05 23.41
CA ASP A 193 11.94 10.26 22.65
C ASP A 193 11.90 9.93 21.17
N VAL A 194 11.08 10.67 20.43
CA VAL A 194 10.85 10.45 19.00
C VAL A 194 11.19 11.74 18.27
N SER A 195 12.13 11.67 17.33
CA SER A 195 12.42 12.79 16.42
C SER A 195 11.85 12.50 15.04
N GLN A 196 10.89 13.31 14.61
CA GLN A 196 10.22 13.15 13.32
C GLN A 196 10.85 14.09 12.27
N PRO A 197 11.28 13.56 11.10
CA PRO A 197 11.91 14.37 10.06
C PRO A 197 10.91 15.07 9.12
N TRP A 198 9.61 14.79 9.24
CA TRP A 198 8.56 15.32 8.36
C TRP A 198 7.87 16.58 8.92
N GLY A 199 7.22 17.32 8.02
CA GLY A 199 6.45 18.51 8.37
C GLY A 199 5.22 18.22 9.22
N GLU A 200 4.61 19.29 9.75
CA GLU A 200 3.46 19.20 10.66
C GLU A 200 2.29 18.45 10.01
N GLN A 201 1.85 17.37 10.65
CA GLN A 201 0.73 16.56 10.17
C GLN A 201 0.04 15.81 11.31
N ARG A 202 -1.16 15.30 11.03
CA ARG A 202 -1.88 14.44 11.98
C ARG A 202 -1.05 13.19 12.28
N LEU A 203 -1.00 12.82 13.56
CA LEU A 203 -0.30 11.63 14.03
C LEU A 203 -0.76 10.39 13.26
N GLN A 204 0.18 9.72 12.59
CA GLN A 204 -0.03 8.42 11.96
C GLN A 204 0.90 7.39 12.59
N PHE A 205 0.39 6.19 12.81
CA PHE A 205 1.15 5.11 13.43
C PHE A 205 0.58 3.74 13.07
N ARG A 206 1.44 2.74 13.22
CA ARG A 206 1.07 1.33 13.24
C ARG A 206 1.47 0.74 14.58
N LEU A 207 0.58 -0.08 15.13
CA LEU A 207 0.82 -0.84 16.36
C LEU A 207 0.57 -2.32 16.07
N SER A 208 1.51 -3.18 16.41
CA SER A 208 1.37 -4.65 16.32
C SER A 208 1.60 -5.30 17.67
N LEU A 209 0.86 -6.37 17.94
CA LEU A 209 1.07 -7.19 19.13
C LEU A 209 1.82 -8.47 18.76
N ALA A 210 3.01 -8.64 19.31
CA ALA A 210 3.79 -9.87 19.19
C ALA A 210 3.59 -10.81 20.40
N GLY A 211 3.75 -12.11 20.14
CA GLY A 211 3.47 -13.21 21.08
C GLY A 211 2.24 -13.99 20.63
N LYS A 212 2.25 -15.32 20.66
CA LYS A 212 1.17 -16.15 20.09
C LYS A 212 -0.09 -16.16 20.95
N THR A 213 0.08 -16.14 22.27
CA THR A 213 -1.02 -16.16 23.25
C THR A 213 -1.23 -14.81 23.93
N ALA A 214 -0.49 -13.79 23.50
CA ALA A 214 -0.56 -12.44 24.04
C ALA A 214 -1.90 -11.77 23.70
N THR A 215 -2.42 -11.01 24.66
CA THR A 215 -3.50 -10.04 24.42
C THR A 215 -3.11 -8.67 24.95
N ALA A 216 -3.56 -7.62 24.28
CA ALA A 216 -3.39 -6.24 24.73
C ALA A 216 -4.63 -5.41 24.38
N LYS A 217 -5.09 -4.59 25.31
CA LYS A 217 -6.28 -3.75 25.13
C LYS A 217 -6.11 -2.37 25.76
N ASN A 218 -7.08 -1.49 25.49
CA ASN A 218 -7.17 -0.15 26.06
C ASN A 218 -5.90 0.67 25.83
N PHE A 219 -5.43 0.73 24.58
CA PHE A 219 -4.23 1.48 24.24
C PHE A 219 -4.47 2.98 24.45
N ARG A 220 -3.53 3.62 25.13
CA ARG A 220 -3.50 5.06 25.40
C ARG A 220 -2.17 5.61 24.89
N LEU A 221 -2.22 6.36 23.80
CA LEU A 221 -1.05 6.94 23.17
C LEU A 221 -1.08 8.46 23.35
N GLN A 222 -0.08 9.04 23.98
CA GLN A 222 0.00 10.47 24.25
C GLN A 222 1.27 11.06 23.63
N ILE A 223 1.15 12.25 23.04
CA ILE A 223 2.28 13.02 22.50
C ILE A 223 2.42 14.33 23.28
N ASP A 224 3.66 14.64 23.69
CA ASP A 224 4.06 15.87 24.39
C ASP A 224 3.23 16.18 25.64
N ARG A 225 2.72 15.13 26.31
CA ARG A 225 1.84 15.22 27.50
C ARG A 225 0.57 16.06 27.28
N THR A 226 0.13 16.21 26.03
CA THR A 226 -1.07 16.98 25.68
C THR A 226 -2.27 16.07 25.44
N VAL A 227 -2.49 15.67 24.19
CA VAL A 227 -3.65 14.92 23.74
C VAL A 227 -3.37 13.43 23.84
N GLU A 228 -4.24 12.73 24.57
CA GLU A 228 -4.26 11.28 24.63
C GLU A 228 -5.20 10.71 23.55
N VAL A 229 -4.67 9.81 22.73
CA VAL A 229 -5.41 9.01 21.76
C VAL A 229 -5.78 7.69 22.43
N VAL A 230 -7.07 7.54 22.76
CA VAL A 230 -7.62 6.35 23.39
C VAL A 230 -8.18 5.40 22.34
N ILE A 231 -7.70 4.15 22.35
CA ILE A 231 -8.06 3.11 21.39
C ILE A 231 -8.56 1.89 22.18
N PRO A 232 -9.87 1.78 22.44
CA PRO A 232 -10.49 0.71 23.22
C PRO A 232 -10.67 -0.57 22.38
N VAL A 233 -9.63 -0.94 21.64
CA VAL A 233 -9.58 -2.19 20.85
C VAL A 233 -8.76 -3.21 21.62
N GLU A 234 -9.13 -4.47 21.50
CA GLU A 234 -8.31 -5.62 21.93
C GLU A 234 -7.61 -6.23 20.73
N LEU A 235 -6.29 -6.41 20.83
CA LEU A 235 -5.48 -7.14 19.88
C LEU A 235 -5.10 -8.50 20.45
N GLN A 236 -5.14 -9.51 19.59
CA GLN A 236 -4.53 -10.81 19.82
C GLN A 236 -3.14 -10.88 19.22
N GLY A 237 -2.36 -11.87 19.65
CA GLY A 237 -1.06 -12.19 19.10
C GLY A 237 -1.01 -12.24 17.57
N GLY A 238 -0.11 -11.45 16.99
CA GLY A 238 0.07 -11.30 15.54
C GLY A 238 -0.83 -10.23 14.90
N GLU A 239 -1.87 -9.76 15.58
CA GLU A 239 -2.75 -8.71 15.06
C GLU A 239 -2.08 -7.34 15.11
N SER A 240 -2.57 -6.43 14.27
CA SER A 240 -2.10 -5.06 14.24
C SER A 240 -3.22 -4.07 14.03
N LEU A 241 -2.98 -2.81 14.37
CA LEU A 241 -3.84 -1.68 14.03
C LEU A 241 -3.04 -0.56 13.38
N GLY A 242 -3.73 0.26 12.59
CA GLY A 242 -3.13 1.42 11.92
C GLY A 242 -4.04 2.65 12.01
N CYS A 243 -3.41 3.80 12.20
CA CYS A 243 -4.01 5.14 12.12
C CYS A 243 -3.31 5.90 10.98
N ASP A 244 -4.10 6.47 10.07
CA ASP A 244 -3.64 7.27 8.92
C ASP A 244 -3.79 8.78 9.16
N GLY A 245 -3.98 9.19 10.43
CA GLY A 245 -4.26 10.58 10.79
C GLY A 245 -5.74 10.97 10.72
N SER A 246 -6.62 10.08 10.24
CA SER A 246 -8.08 10.22 10.35
C SER A 246 -8.61 9.74 11.69
N THR A 247 -9.92 9.87 11.91
CA THR A 247 -10.59 9.26 13.07
C THR A 247 -10.76 7.75 12.93
N THR A 248 -10.47 7.14 11.78
CA THR A 248 -10.65 5.70 11.59
C THR A 248 -9.38 4.93 11.93
N ILE A 249 -9.44 4.10 12.97
CA ILE A 249 -8.46 3.05 13.26
C ILE A 249 -8.88 1.78 12.52
N ARG A 250 -7.94 1.19 11.78
CA ARG A 250 -8.15 -0.10 11.10
C ARG A 250 -7.41 -1.19 11.84
N VAL A 251 -8.07 -2.32 12.07
CA VAL A 251 -7.52 -3.50 12.74
C VAL A 251 -7.33 -4.60 11.71
N TYR A 252 -6.21 -5.30 11.79
CA TYR A 252 -5.77 -6.33 10.87
C TYR A 252 -5.50 -7.63 11.62
N ASP A 253 -5.87 -8.76 11.01
CA ASP A 253 -5.54 -10.08 11.53
C ASP A 253 -4.03 -10.39 11.41
N ALA A 254 -3.60 -11.54 11.92
CA ALA A 254 -2.20 -11.99 11.85
C ALA A 254 -1.68 -12.21 10.42
N GLY A 255 -2.58 -12.35 9.44
CA GLY A 255 -2.24 -12.40 8.02
C GLY A 255 -2.16 -11.02 7.35
N GLY A 256 -2.43 -9.94 8.08
CA GLY A 256 -2.46 -8.57 7.56
C GLY A 256 -3.78 -8.18 6.87
N ARG A 257 -4.84 -8.98 7.00
CA ARG A 257 -6.13 -8.71 6.34
C ARG A 257 -7.02 -7.83 7.21
N PRO A 258 -7.82 -6.91 6.62
CA PRO A 258 -8.73 -6.07 7.40
C PRO A 258 -9.74 -6.90 8.20
N LYS A 259 -9.70 -6.77 9.53
CA LYS A 259 -10.57 -7.44 10.50
C LYS A 259 -11.75 -6.57 10.90
N THR A 260 -11.50 -5.34 11.35
CA THR A 260 -12.53 -4.39 11.78
C THR A 260 -12.01 -2.96 11.77
N THR A 261 -12.90 -1.99 12.05
CA THR A 261 -12.55 -0.58 12.20
C THR A 261 -13.12 -0.01 13.49
N PHE A 262 -12.42 0.94 14.09
CA PHE A 262 -12.87 1.72 15.24
C PHE A 262 -12.80 3.22 14.91
N THR A 263 -13.77 4.00 15.38
CA THR A 263 -13.78 5.45 15.16
C THR A 263 -13.36 6.16 16.45
N LEU A 264 -12.24 6.90 16.40
CA LEU A 264 -11.77 7.76 17.47
C LEU A 264 -12.78 8.86 17.76
N ALA A 265 -12.86 9.28 19.03
CA ALA A 265 -13.73 10.36 19.48
C ALA A 265 -13.36 11.74 18.88
N ALA A 266 -12.08 11.92 18.53
CA ALA A 266 -11.56 13.13 17.91
C ALA A 266 -10.43 12.76 16.92
N LEU A 267 -10.06 13.73 16.08
CA LEU A 267 -8.89 13.59 15.21
C LEU A 267 -7.62 13.38 16.05
N PRO A 268 -6.66 12.55 15.57
CA PRO A 268 -5.34 12.46 16.16
C PRO A 268 -4.67 13.84 16.28
N PRO A 269 -3.76 14.07 17.24
CA PRO A 269 -3.09 15.37 17.38
C PRO A 269 -2.24 15.71 16.15
N MET A 270 -2.05 17.01 15.91
CA MET A 270 -1.01 17.47 14.99
C MET A 270 0.35 17.28 15.66
N VAL A 271 1.33 16.81 14.91
CA VAL A 271 2.71 16.62 15.37
C VAL A 271 3.61 17.41 14.43
N ALA A 272 4.33 18.38 14.99
CA ALA A 272 5.27 19.22 14.26
C ALA A 272 6.53 18.44 13.84
N GLN A 273 7.40 19.08 13.07
CA GLN A 273 8.72 18.55 12.81
C GLN A 273 9.60 18.69 14.05
N GLY A 274 10.43 17.69 14.36
CA GLY A 274 11.41 17.77 15.44
C GLY A 274 11.21 16.71 16.52
N ALA A 275 11.70 17.03 17.73
CA ALA A 275 11.72 16.13 18.87
C ALA A 275 10.41 16.20 19.67
N HIS A 276 9.89 15.03 20.01
CA HIS A 276 8.65 14.83 20.75
C HIS A 276 8.85 13.74 21.80
N THR A 277 8.05 13.81 22.86
CA THR A 277 7.94 12.72 23.83
C THR A 277 6.65 11.96 23.56
N VAL A 278 6.76 10.65 23.35
CA VAL A 278 5.60 9.78 23.14
C VAL A 278 5.47 8.78 24.27
N THR A 279 4.29 8.72 24.85
CA THR A 279 3.96 7.79 25.93
C THR A 279 2.90 6.81 25.45
N LEU A 280 3.13 5.52 25.70
CA LEU A 280 2.18 4.46 25.43
C LEU A 280 1.87 3.68 26.70
N ASP A 281 0.58 3.50 26.96
CA ASP A 281 0.07 2.60 27.96
C ASP A 281 -0.98 1.64 27.38
N SER A 282 -1.13 0.49 28.02
CA SER A 282 -2.10 -0.54 27.63
C SER A 282 -2.20 -1.62 28.70
N ASP A 283 -3.33 -2.32 28.72
CA ASP A 283 -3.56 -3.44 29.61
C ASP A 283 -3.14 -4.74 28.92
N PHE A 284 -2.18 -5.45 29.51
CA PHE A 284 -1.67 -6.72 28.98
C PHE A 284 -2.40 -7.93 29.57
N GLY A 285 -2.60 -8.96 28.75
CA GLY A 285 -3.08 -10.27 29.15
C GLY A 285 -2.37 -11.39 28.39
N GLY A 286 -2.76 -12.64 28.70
CA GLY A 286 -2.13 -13.85 28.15
C GLY A 286 -0.95 -14.36 28.99
N ASP A 287 -0.45 -15.54 28.60
CA ASP A 287 0.57 -16.29 29.34
C ASP A 287 2.01 -16.00 28.86
N GLU A 288 2.18 -15.52 27.63
CA GLU A 288 3.49 -15.12 27.08
C GLU A 288 3.80 -13.66 27.41
N PRO A 289 5.08 -13.26 27.54
CA PRO A 289 5.47 -11.86 27.73
C PRO A 289 5.08 -11.03 26.50
N PRO A 290 4.03 -10.20 26.59
CA PRO A 290 3.49 -9.52 25.42
C PRO A 290 4.41 -8.36 25.03
N ARG A 291 4.60 -8.18 23.72
CA ARG A 291 5.41 -7.10 23.14
C ARG A 291 4.56 -6.29 22.18
N ILE A 292 4.33 -5.03 22.51
CA ILE A 292 3.72 -4.07 21.60
C ILE A 292 4.83 -3.40 20.81
N GLU A 293 4.69 -3.42 19.50
CA GLU A 293 5.60 -2.83 18.54
C GLU A 293 4.91 -1.64 17.86
N VAL A 294 5.51 -0.45 17.93
CA VAL A 294 4.95 0.79 17.39
C VAL A 294 5.92 1.43 16.42
N GLN A 295 5.39 1.88 15.29
CA GLN A 295 6.09 2.77 14.36
C GLN A 295 5.21 3.95 14.01
N PHE A 296 5.80 5.12 13.96
CA PHE A 296 5.18 6.34 13.47
C PHE A 296 5.51 6.53 12.00
N LYS A 297 4.63 7.18 11.26
CA LYS A 297 4.90 7.56 9.89
C LYS A 297 4.34 8.94 9.57
N GLY A 298 4.89 9.55 8.53
CA GLY A 298 4.39 10.80 7.99
C GLY A 298 4.95 11.08 6.61
N LEU A 299 4.26 11.92 5.85
CA LEU A 299 4.73 12.41 4.56
C LEU A 299 5.97 13.25 4.77
N GLY A 300 7.07 12.84 4.13
CA GLY A 300 8.33 13.56 4.10
C GLY A 300 8.26 14.80 3.20
N LYS A 301 9.42 15.19 2.69
CA LYS A 301 9.52 16.36 1.80
C LYS A 301 8.71 16.15 0.52
N GLU A 302 7.89 17.14 0.19
CA GLU A 302 7.18 17.19 -1.10
C GLU A 302 8.13 17.54 -2.26
N GLU A 303 7.97 16.82 -3.36
CA GLU A 303 8.69 17.02 -4.61
C GLU A 303 7.70 17.44 -5.69
N ALA A 304 7.88 18.64 -6.25
CA ALA A 304 7.09 19.07 -7.39
C ALA A 304 7.49 18.31 -8.67
N ILE A 305 6.50 17.75 -9.36
CA ILE A 305 6.67 17.06 -10.64
C ILE A 305 5.72 17.67 -11.68
N ARG A 306 6.13 17.67 -12.94
CA ARG A 306 5.36 18.23 -14.05
C ARG A 306 5.45 17.37 -15.29
N ALA A 307 4.38 17.33 -16.07
CA ALA A 307 4.35 16.72 -17.38
C ALA A 307 5.51 17.22 -18.25
N ARG A 308 6.20 16.31 -18.94
CA ARG A 308 7.36 16.62 -19.81
C ARG A 308 7.07 16.38 -21.29
N ARG A 309 5.83 16.03 -21.62
CA ARG A 309 5.35 15.68 -22.95
C ARG A 309 4.07 16.44 -23.24
#